data_AF-A0A2X1YXC9-F1
#
_entry.id   AF-A0A2X1YXC9-F1
#
_cell.length_a   1.000
_cell.length_b   1.000
_cell.length_c   1.000
_cell.angle_alpha   90.00
_cell.angle_beta   90.00
_cell.angle_gamma   90.00
#
_symmetry.space_group_name_H-M   'P 1'
#
loop_
_entity.id
_entity.type
_entity.pdbx_description
1 polymer ?
#
loop_
_entity_poly.entity_id
_entity_poly.type
_entity_poly.pdbx_seq_one_letter_code
_entity_poly.pdbx_strand_id
1 'polypeptide(L)'
;MQNAVEKFLRKHLENNQILAVNQYKMDRIVEIHVKSRDELGMYSEKSLIIELMGKHSNVILIDNESKKIIDSLKRVNFNLSSVREVLPGLTYNEEDISSGLNPCDTDSIIDLIKISQENLNLKSFFLKNFTGISPQMCSELEYRSDIDFKRNISSLNEEEMENLNKNFLSIFKDIRDNKFSPIKIIRDDVFKDFYSIDLESLSDYEKIKVEMVSPLLEEFYNSKFLRDSLGSKSKELRKAVKKHIEKTNRKISNQVNELNAALNRDKFKVMLTFYLQIFIELKKVQVLSQ
;
A
#
# COMPACT_ATOMS: atom_id res chain seq x y z
N MET A 1 -1.18 7.40 14.62
CA MET A 1 -2.09 7.80 13.52
C MET A 1 -3.52 7.92 14.00
N GLN A 2 -4.07 6.92 14.71
CA GLN A 2 -5.43 6.95 15.28
C GLN A 2 -5.73 8.21 16.11
N ASN A 3 -4.85 8.57 17.06
CA ASN A 3 -5.03 9.79 17.87
C ASN A 3 -4.94 11.11 17.07
N ALA A 4 -4.29 11.11 15.90
CA ALA A 4 -4.20 12.30 15.05
C ALA A 4 -5.49 12.49 14.23
N VAL A 5 -6.05 11.38 13.72
CA VAL A 5 -7.35 11.36 13.05
C VAL A 5 -8.44 11.80 14.03
N GLU A 6 -8.47 11.22 15.23
CA GLU A 6 -9.47 11.59 16.24
C GLU A 6 -9.42 13.08 16.58
N LYS A 7 -8.22 13.62 16.88
CA LYS A 7 -8.06 15.05 17.20
C LYS A 7 -8.48 15.94 16.04
N PHE A 8 -8.14 15.57 14.81
CA PHE A 8 -8.53 16.31 13.61
C PHE A 8 -10.05 16.34 13.45
N LEU A 9 -10.69 15.18 13.52
CA LEU A 9 -12.14 15.07 13.35
C LEU A 9 -12.88 15.79 14.47
N ARG A 10 -12.48 15.63 15.74
CA ARG A 10 -13.12 16.34 16.87
C ARG A 10 -13.01 17.85 16.72
N LYS A 11 -11.81 18.36 16.40
CA LYS A 11 -11.57 19.80 16.22
C LYS A 11 -12.52 20.44 15.20
N HIS A 12 -12.89 19.71 14.15
CA HIS A 12 -13.56 20.29 12.99
C HIS A 12 -15.00 19.83 12.76
N LEU A 13 -15.36 18.64 13.24
CA LEU A 13 -16.60 17.95 12.90
C LEU A 13 -17.46 17.57 14.11
N GLU A 14 -16.99 17.81 15.33
CA GLU A 14 -17.79 17.53 16.53
C GLU A 14 -19.08 18.38 16.51
N ASN A 15 -20.22 17.74 16.73
CA ASN A 15 -21.56 18.33 16.68
C ASN A 15 -22.01 18.89 15.32
N ASN A 16 -21.32 18.57 14.22
CA ASN A 16 -21.78 18.90 12.87
C ASN A 16 -22.78 17.84 12.35
N GLN A 17 -23.63 18.25 11.42
CA GLN A 17 -24.59 17.35 10.76
C GLN A 17 -24.07 16.94 9.39
N ILE A 18 -24.12 15.63 9.07
CA ILE A 18 -23.82 15.15 7.71
C ILE A 18 -25.00 15.50 6.80
N LEU A 19 -24.71 16.14 5.67
CA LEU A 19 -25.67 16.52 4.65
C LEU A 19 -25.72 15.51 3.50
N ALA A 20 -24.55 15.09 3.02
CA ALA A 20 -24.41 14.16 1.90
C ALA A 20 -23.09 13.39 1.98
N VAL A 21 -23.05 12.23 1.35
CA VAL A 21 -21.83 11.45 1.09
C VAL A 21 -21.77 11.21 -0.41
N ASN A 22 -20.76 11.78 -1.04
CA ASN A 22 -20.55 11.71 -2.47
C ASN A 22 -19.22 11.01 -2.78
N GLN A 23 -19.11 10.47 -3.98
CA GLN A 23 -17.86 9.97 -4.53
C GLN A 23 -17.46 10.83 -5.72
N TYR A 24 -16.18 11.18 -5.82
CA TYR A 24 -15.68 11.86 -7.01
C TYR A 24 -15.51 10.85 -8.15
N LYS A 25 -16.41 10.92 -9.15
CA LYS A 25 -16.49 9.95 -10.26
C LYS A 25 -16.55 8.52 -9.69
N MET A 26 -15.70 7.62 -10.19
CA MET A 26 -15.48 6.28 -9.66
C MET A 26 -14.12 6.16 -8.97
N ASP A 27 -13.49 7.28 -8.61
CA ASP A 27 -12.18 7.25 -7.96
C ASP A 27 -12.30 6.99 -6.45
N ARG A 28 -11.17 6.72 -5.83
CA ARG A 28 -11.02 6.41 -4.40
C ARG A 28 -11.00 7.70 -3.56
N ILE A 29 -11.94 8.59 -3.84
CA ILE A 29 -12.09 9.89 -3.18
C ILE A 29 -13.54 10.02 -2.73
N VAL A 30 -13.74 10.07 -1.42
CA VAL A 30 -15.06 10.25 -0.80
C VAL A 30 -15.15 11.68 -0.28
N GLU A 31 -16.25 12.36 -0.57
CA GLU A 31 -16.56 13.69 -0.08
C GLU A 31 -17.77 13.61 0.85
N ILE A 32 -17.59 13.99 2.11
CA ILE A 32 -18.67 14.07 3.09
C ILE A 32 -19.00 15.54 3.34
N HIS A 33 -20.18 15.98 2.88
CA HIS A 33 -20.66 17.32 3.13
C HIS A 33 -21.20 17.41 4.55
N VAL A 34 -20.76 18.42 5.29
CA VAL A 34 -21.18 18.66 6.67
C VAL A 34 -21.64 20.08 6.84
N LYS A 35 -22.74 20.22 7.58
CA LYS A 35 -23.22 21.50 8.09
C LYS A 35 -22.52 21.79 9.41
N SER A 36 -21.78 22.90 9.44
CA SER A 36 -21.03 23.37 10.59
C SER A 36 -21.60 24.69 11.09
N ARG A 37 -21.49 24.95 12.38
CA ARG A 37 -21.70 26.29 12.94
C ARG A 37 -20.35 26.91 13.23
N ASP A 38 -20.20 28.19 12.89
CA ASP A 38 -19.05 28.96 13.32
C ASP A 38 -19.21 29.44 14.78
N GLU A 39 -18.19 30.14 15.29
CA GLU A 39 -18.16 30.69 16.65
C GLU A 39 -19.24 31.77 16.88
N LEU A 40 -19.77 32.35 15.80
CA LEU A 40 -20.85 33.34 15.81
C LEU A 40 -22.25 32.69 15.68
N GLY A 41 -22.31 31.37 15.54
CA GLY A 41 -23.55 30.60 15.40
C GLY A 41 -24.12 30.58 13.98
N MET A 42 -23.43 31.16 13.00
CA MET A 42 -23.82 31.14 11.60
C MET A 42 -23.51 29.78 10.99
N TYR A 43 -24.35 29.36 10.05
CA TYR A 43 -24.15 28.10 9.34
C TYR A 43 -23.13 28.27 8.21
N SER A 44 -22.20 27.33 8.14
CA SER A 44 -21.27 27.16 7.03
C SER A 44 -21.30 25.71 6.56
N GLU A 45 -21.02 25.49 5.28
CA GLU A 45 -20.87 24.15 4.70
C GLU A 45 -19.40 23.85 4.48
N LYS A 46 -18.98 22.69 4.99
CA LYS A 46 -17.62 22.18 4.81
C LYS A 46 -17.70 20.80 4.18
N SER A 47 -16.63 20.42 3.50
CA SER A 47 -16.49 19.07 2.95
C SER A 47 -15.29 18.38 3.57
N LEU A 48 -15.50 17.18 4.10
CA LEU A 48 -14.43 16.27 4.48
C LEU A 48 -14.10 15.37 3.28
N ILE A 49 -12.95 15.61 2.68
CA ILE A 49 -12.41 14.81 1.58
C ILE A 49 -11.55 13.69 2.16
N ILE A 50 -11.82 12.46 1.76
CA ILE A 50 -11.09 11.25 2.15
C ILE A 50 -10.50 10.61 0.88
N GLU A 51 -9.18 10.68 0.76
CA GLU A 51 -8.44 10.07 -0.35
C GLU A 51 -7.85 8.73 0.08
N LEU A 52 -8.22 7.64 -0.61
CA LEU A 52 -7.80 6.28 -0.29
C LEU A 52 -6.73 5.78 -1.30
N MET A 53 -5.56 6.41 -1.25
CA MET A 53 -4.44 6.18 -2.18
C MET A 53 -3.27 5.39 -1.53
N GLY A 54 -3.57 4.51 -0.58
CA GLY A 54 -2.57 3.73 0.16
C GLY A 54 -1.66 4.62 1.01
N LYS A 55 -0.34 4.61 0.76
CA LYS A 55 0.62 5.45 1.52
C LYS A 55 0.36 6.96 1.37
N HIS A 56 -0.24 7.36 0.24
CA HIS A 56 -0.60 8.74 -0.09
C HIS A 56 -2.00 9.14 0.40
N SER A 57 -2.72 8.23 1.07
CA SER A 57 -4.06 8.54 1.60
C SER A 57 -4.03 9.74 2.54
N ASN A 58 -5.06 10.58 2.45
CA ASN A 58 -5.19 11.79 3.25
C ASN A 58 -6.64 12.03 3.67
N VAL A 59 -6.82 12.87 4.68
CA VAL A 59 -8.12 13.40 5.09
C VAL A 59 -7.97 14.91 5.10
N ILE A 60 -8.77 15.60 4.30
CA ILE A 60 -8.64 17.04 4.04
C ILE A 60 -10.00 17.67 4.32
N LEU A 61 -10.01 18.75 5.08
CA LEU A 61 -11.21 19.53 5.30
C LEU A 61 -11.13 20.79 4.46
N ILE A 62 -12.18 21.02 3.67
CA ILE A 62 -12.28 22.20 2.82
C ILE A 62 -13.54 22.99 3.14
N ASP A 63 -13.48 24.29 2.90
CA ASP A 63 -14.66 25.14 2.79
C ASP A 63 -15.37 24.86 1.47
N ASN A 64 -16.69 24.61 1.49
CA ASN A 64 -17.38 24.13 0.30
C ASN A 64 -17.56 25.21 -0.77
N GLU A 65 -17.71 26.48 -0.35
CA GLU A 65 -17.93 27.62 -1.24
C GLU A 65 -16.63 28.04 -1.95
N SER A 66 -15.57 28.28 -1.18
CA SER A 66 -14.28 28.73 -1.72
C SER A 66 -13.36 27.60 -2.19
N LYS A 67 -13.71 26.35 -1.88
CA LYS A 67 -12.85 25.15 -2.05
C LYS A 67 -11.48 25.27 -1.39
N LYS A 68 -11.31 26.20 -0.44
CA LYS A 68 -10.04 26.37 0.28
C LYS A 68 -9.88 25.30 1.34
N ILE A 69 -8.68 24.74 1.42
CA ILE A 69 -8.27 23.82 2.46
C ILE A 69 -8.27 24.57 3.80
N ILE A 70 -9.08 24.09 4.73
CA ILE A 70 -9.11 24.56 6.11
C ILE A 70 -7.98 23.89 6.89
N ASP A 71 -7.87 22.57 6.78
CA ASP A 71 -6.85 21.77 7.46
C ASP A 71 -6.73 20.39 6.81
N SER A 72 -5.66 19.65 7.11
CA SER A 72 -5.50 18.27 6.64
C SER A 72 -4.81 17.39 7.68
N LEU A 73 -5.08 16.09 7.64
CA LEU A 73 -4.42 15.10 8.48
C LEU A 73 -2.92 15.00 8.15
N LYS A 74 -2.58 15.07 6.86
CA LYS A 74 -1.20 15.13 6.37
C LYS A 74 -1.02 16.40 5.55
N ARG A 75 -0.15 17.29 6.04
CA ARG A 75 0.32 18.45 5.29
C ARG A 75 1.37 18.02 4.29
N VAL A 76 1.22 18.45 3.04
CA VAL A 76 2.09 18.06 1.92
C VAL A 76 2.62 19.33 1.27
N ASN A 77 3.94 19.52 1.34
CA ASN A 77 4.62 20.63 0.66
C ASN A 77 5.19 20.14 -0.68
N PHE A 78 5.65 21.06 -1.52
CA PHE A 78 6.28 20.77 -2.82
C PHE A 78 7.44 19.75 -2.75
N ASN A 79 8.18 19.71 -1.64
CA ASN A 79 9.26 18.74 -1.43
C ASN A 79 8.78 17.29 -1.22
N LEU A 80 7.53 17.11 -0.79
CA LEU A 80 6.95 15.79 -0.46
C LEU A 80 6.11 15.22 -1.62
N SER A 81 5.64 16.07 -2.52
CA SER A 81 4.80 15.68 -3.65
C SER A 81 5.09 16.58 -4.85
N SER A 82 5.40 15.96 -5.97
CA SER A 82 5.51 16.63 -7.27
C SER A 82 4.14 16.85 -7.94
N VAL A 83 3.06 16.32 -7.37
CA VAL A 83 1.71 16.38 -7.96
C VAL A 83 1.00 17.66 -7.51
N ARG A 84 0.94 17.89 -6.20
CA ARG A 84 0.30 19.07 -5.60
C ARG A 84 0.66 19.25 -4.13
N GLU A 85 0.44 20.46 -3.63
CA GLU A 85 0.54 20.81 -2.22
C GLU A 85 -0.82 20.66 -1.51
N VAL A 86 -0.79 20.31 -0.23
CA VAL A 86 -1.99 20.21 0.63
C VAL A 86 -1.69 20.98 1.91
N LEU A 87 -2.05 22.27 1.90
CA LEU A 87 -1.81 23.21 2.99
C LEU A 87 -3.02 24.12 3.21
N PRO A 88 -3.27 24.56 4.47
CA PRO A 88 -4.32 25.53 4.76
C PRO A 88 -4.23 26.79 3.90
N GLY A 89 -5.38 27.25 3.39
CA GLY A 89 -5.52 28.44 2.54
C GLY A 89 -5.36 28.19 1.04
N LEU A 90 -4.76 27.06 0.62
CA LEU A 90 -4.69 26.67 -0.78
C LEU A 90 -6.04 26.12 -1.27
N THR A 91 -6.32 26.26 -2.57
CA THR A 91 -7.52 25.69 -3.18
C THR A 91 -7.33 24.19 -3.41
N TYR A 92 -8.31 23.40 -3.00
CA TYR A 92 -8.38 21.98 -3.31
C TYR A 92 -8.97 21.78 -4.71
N ASN A 93 -8.28 21.01 -5.54
CA ASN A 93 -8.73 20.63 -6.87
C ASN A 93 -8.58 19.11 -7.06
N GLU A 94 -9.69 18.43 -7.39
CA GLU A 94 -9.74 17.01 -7.69
C GLU A 94 -9.03 16.66 -9.00
N GLU A 95 -9.02 17.57 -9.98
CA GLU A 95 -8.40 17.36 -11.29
C GLU A 95 -6.87 17.20 -11.18
N ASP A 96 -6.24 17.82 -10.18
CA ASP A 96 -4.81 17.66 -9.88
C ASP A 96 -4.46 16.20 -9.47
N ILE A 97 -5.46 15.44 -9.03
CA ILE A 97 -5.30 14.05 -8.58
C ILE A 97 -5.69 13.09 -9.70
N SER A 98 -6.80 13.38 -10.37
CA SER A 98 -7.51 12.41 -11.18
C SER A 98 -8.24 13.07 -12.35
N SER A 99 -7.65 12.89 -13.53
CA SER A 99 -8.15 13.35 -14.81
C SER A 99 -8.89 12.27 -15.60
N GLY A 100 -8.96 11.03 -15.08
CA GLY A 100 -9.64 9.94 -15.75
C GLY A 100 -11.14 10.20 -15.95
N LEU A 101 -11.71 9.55 -16.96
CA LEU A 101 -13.13 9.55 -17.24
C LEU A 101 -13.88 8.73 -16.18
N ASN A 102 -15.14 9.09 -15.92
CA ASN A 102 -16.02 8.26 -15.12
C ASN A 102 -16.60 7.15 -16.00
N PRO A 103 -16.30 5.86 -15.76
CA PRO A 103 -16.86 4.78 -16.56
C PRO A 103 -18.39 4.68 -16.44
N CYS A 104 -18.99 5.17 -15.34
CA CYS A 104 -20.44 5.22 -15.20
C CYS A 104 -21.09 6.27 -16.11
N ASP A 105 -20.37 7.33 -16.49
CA ASP A 105 -20.88 8.40 -17.36
C ASP A 105 -20.50 8.19 -18.84
N THR A 106 -19.92 7.03 -19.16
CA THR A 106 -19.44 6.72 -20.51
C THR A 106 -20.49 5.92 -21.29
N ASP A 107 -21.00 6.50 -22.37
CA ASP A 107 -22.00 5.87 -23.25
C ASP A 107 -21.38 4.91 -24.26
N SER A 108 -20.13 5.16 -24.66
CA SER A 108 -19.41 4.30 -25.61
C SER A 108 -17.91 4.44 -25.43
N ILE A 109 -17.21 3.30 -25.42
CA ILE A 109 -15.74 3.26 -25.43
C ILE A 109 -15.17 3.16 -26.85
N ILE A 110 -16.01 2.93 -27.86
CA ILE A 110 -15.60 2.74 -29.27
C ILE A 110 -14.90 3.99 -29.78
N ASP A 111 -15.48 5.16 -29.54
CA ASP A 111 -14.92 6.44 -30.00
C ASP A 111 -13.60 6.75 -29.29
N LEU A 112 -13.51 6.44 -27.99
CA LEU A 112 -12.28 6.59 -27.22
C LEU A 112 -11.16 5.70 -27.75
N ILE A 113 -11.47 4.46 -28.13
CA ILE A 113 -10.52 3.53 -28.74
C ILE A 113 -10.08 4.04 -30.12
N LYS A 114 -11.01 4.53 -30.95
CA LYS A 114 -10.71 5.06 -32.30
C LYS A 114 -9.85 6.33 -32.27
N ILE A 115 -10.09 7.20 -31.30
CA ILE A 115 -9.35 8.46 -31.13
C ILE A 115 -7.95 8.22 -30.53
N SER A 116 -7.77 7.13 -29.77
CA SER A 116 -6.51 6.84 -29.11
C SER A 116 -5.39 6.54 -30.12
N GLN A 117 -4.53 7.53 -30.34
CA GLN A 117 -3.35 7.43 -31.20
C GLN A 117 -2.16 6.73 -30.53
N GLU A 118 -2.29 6.36 -29.26
CA GLU A 118 -1.19 5.78 -28.49
C GLU A 118 -1.06 4.28 -28.73
N ASN A 119 0.18 3.81 -28.83
CA ASN A 119 0.52 2.38 -28.98
C ASN A 119 0.38 1.63 -27.63
N LEU A 120 -0.80 1.72 -27.00
CA LEU A 120 -1.10 1.08 -25.71
C LEU A 120 -1.75 -0.29 -25.91
N ASN A 121 -1.49 -1.19 -24.97
CA ASN A 121 -2.33 -2.36 -24.81
C ASN A 121 -3.65 -2.00 -24.11
N LEU A 122 -4.67 -2.85 -24.27
CA LEU A 122 -6.01 -2.61 -23.71
C LEU A 122 -5.98 -2.40 -22.19
N LYS A 123 -5.20 -3.21 -21.46
CA LYS A 123 -5.07 -3.05 -20.01
C LYS A 123 -4.60 -1.65 -19.62
N SER A 124 -3.54 -1.16 -20.23
CA SER A 124 -2.98 0.17 -19.98
C SER A 124 -3.94 1.28 -20.43
N PHE A 125 -4.65 1.07 -21.55
CA PHE A 125 -5.68 2.00 -22.02
C PHE A 125 -6.78 2.21 -20.97
N PHE A 126 -7.35 1.14 -20.41
CA PHE A 126 -8.40 1.27 -19.40
C PHE A 126 -7.90 1.88 -18.09
N LEU A 127 -6.74 1.44 -17.60
CA LEU A 127 -6.14 1.95 -16.36
C LEU A 127 -5.75 3.43 -16.44
N LYS A 128 -5.41 3.92 -17.64
CA LYS A 128 -5.03 5.32 -17.87
C LYS A 128 -6.25 6.22 -18.07
N ASN A 129 -7.23 5.79 -18.87
CA ASN A 129 -8.32 6.66 -19.31
C ASN A 129 -9.50 6.70 -18.34
N PHE A 130 -9.68 5.70 -17.46
CA PHE A 130 -10.83 5.64 -16.56
C PHE A 130 -10.45 5.66 -15.09
N THR A 131 -11.27 6.33 -14.30
CA THR A 131 -11.26 6.24 -12.83
C THR A 131 -11.91 4.94 -12.36
N GLY A 132 -11.43 4.39 -11.25
CA GLY A 132 -12.05 3.22 -10.59
C GLY A 132 -11.88 1.88 -11.29
N ILE A 133 -11.28 1.81 -12.49
CA ILE A 133 -10.95 0.54 -13.13
C ILE A 133 -9.67 -0.02 -12.53
N SER A 134 -9.79 -1.18 -11.89
CA SER A 134 -8.68 -1.92 -11.29
C SER A 134 -8.12 -2.96 -12.26
N PRO A 135 -6.90 -3.49 -12.02
CA PRO A 135 -6.39 -4.64 -12.78
C PRO A 135 -7.33 -5.85 -12.77
N GLN A 136 -8.03 -6.08 -11.65
CA GLN A 136 -9.05 -7.12 -11.52
C GLN A 136 -10.25 -6.84 -12.44
N MET A 137 -10.71 -5.59 -12.53
CA MET A 137 -11.77 -5.21 -13.48
C MET A 137 -11.31 -5.40 -14.93
N CYS A 138 -10.05 -5.11 -15.25
CA CYS A 138 -9.53 -5.39 -16.58
C CYS A 138 -9.55 -6.89 -16.89
N SER A 139 -9.19 -7.75 -15.93
CA SER A 139 -9.28 -9.21 -16.10
C SER A 139 -10.72 -9.71 -16.25
N GLU A 140 -11.67 -9.06 -15.59
CA GLU A 140 -13.10 -9.35 -15.78
C GLU A 140 -13.57 -8.98 -17.18
N LEU A 141 -13.22 -7.78 -17.67
CA LEU A 141 -13.54 -7.36 -19.02
C LEU A 141 -12.88 -8.26 -20.07
N GLU A 142 -11.60 -8.59 -19.89
CA GLU A 142 -10.85 -9.55 -20.72
C GLU A 142 -11.58 -10.89 -20.81
N TYR A 143 -12.05 -11.42 -19.68
CA TYR A 143 -12.78 -12.67 -19.63
C TYR A 143 -14.16 -12.59 -20.34
N ARG A 144 -14.98 -11.58 -20.02
CA ARG A 144 -16.32 -11.44 -20.61
C ARG A 144 -16.31 -11.09 -22.09
N SER A 145 -15.25 -10.41 -22.56
CA SER A 145 -15.13 -10.01 -23.96
C SER A 145 -14.39 -11.04 -24.81
N ASP A 146 -13.74 -12.04 -24.20
CA ASP A 146 -12.87 -13.02 -24.87
C ASP A 146 -11.76 -12.36 -25.71
N ILE A 147 -11.17 -11.29 -25.17
CA ILE A 147 -10.12 -10.49 -25.82
C ILE A 147 -8.88 -10.44 -24.91
N ASP A 148 -7.72 -10.84 -25.42
CA ASP A 148 -6.45 -10.69 -24.70
C ASP A 148 -6.11 -9.21 -24.50
N PHE A 149 -6.10 -8.76 -23.24
CA PHE A 149 -5.85 -7.36 -22.89
C PHE A 149 -4.38 -6.93 -23.03
N LYS A 150 -3.48 -7.85 -23.39
CA LYS A 150 -2.10 -7.54 -23.80
C LYS A 150 -2.03 -7.08 -25.26
N ARG A 151 -3.06 -7.36 -26.07
CA ARG A 151 -3.14 -6.88 -27.45
C ARG A 151 -3.18 -5.36 -27.49
N ASN A 152 -2.66 -4.81 -28.58
CA ASN A 152 -2.74 -3.40 -28.84
C ASN A 152 -4.16 -2.99 -29.18
N ILE A 153 -4.59 -1.80 -28.74
CA ILE A 153 -5.92 -1.26 -29.05
C ILE A 153 -6.17 -1.16 -30.56
N SER A 154 -5.14 -0.87 -31.36
CA SER A 154 -5.24 -0.74 -32.82
C SER A 154 -5.45 -2.07 -33.55
N SER A 155 -5.27 -3.20 -32.86
CA SER A 155 -5.43 -4.54 -33.43
C SER A 155 -6.85 -5.09 -33.32
N LEU A 156 -7.77 -4.33 -32.72
CA LEU A 156 -9.16 -4.74 -32.57
C LEU A 156 -9.93 -4.56 -33.88
N ASN A 157 -10.72 -5.56 -34.23
CA ASN A 157 -11.70 -5.44 -35.31
C ASN A 157 -13.03 -4.84 -34.78
N GLU A 158 -13.94 -4.48 -35.69
CA GLU A 158 -15.20 -3.81 -35.32
C GLU A 158 -16.09 -4.69 -34.41
N GLU A 159 -16.16 -6.00 -34.66
CA GLU A 159 -16.95 -6.94 -33.86
C GLU A 159 -16.40 -7.07 -32.42
N GLU A 160 -15.07 -7.15 -32.28
CA GLU A 160 -14.38 -7.17 -30.98
C GLU A 160 -14.64 -5.87 -30.21
N MET A 161 -14.61 -4.72 -30.89
CA MET A 161 -14.89 -3.42 -30.27
C MET A 161 -16.34 -3.32 -29.78
N GLU A 162 -17.30 -3.78 -30.57
CA GLU A 162 -18.71 -3.81 -30.19
C GLU A 162 -18.96 -4.75 -29.00
N ASN A 163 -18.36 -5.95 -29.02
CA ASN A 163 -18.48 -6.91 -27.92
C ASN A 163 -17.86 -6.36 -26.62
N LEU A 164 -16.68 -5.74 -26.70
CA LEU A 164 -16.02 -5.12 -25.56
C LEU A 164 -16.86 -3.96 -25.00
N ASN A 165 -17.40 -3.10 -25.87
CA ASN A 165 -18.26 -1.99 -25.47
C ASN A 165 -19.54 -2.48 -24.78
N LYS A 166 -20.19 -3.51 -25.33
CA LYS A 166 -21.39 -4.13 -24.74
C LYS A 166 -21.11 -4.65 -23.33
N ASN A 167 -20.02 -5.39 -23.14
CA ASN A 167 -19.64 -5.95 -21.83
C ASN A 167 -19.29 -4.85 -20.83
N PHE A 168 -18.54 -3.83 -21.27
CA PHE A 168 -18.24 -2.65 -20.47
C PHE A 168 -19.52 -1.96 -19.98
N LEU A 169 -20.43 -1.63 -20.90
CA LEU A 169 -21.69 -0.95 -20.56
C LEU A 169 -22.58 -1.80 -19.66
N SER A 170 -22.57 -3.13 -19.83
CA SER A 170 -23.32 -4.04 -18.97
C SER A 170 -22.85 -3.98 -17.52
N ILE A 171 -21.53 -4.08 -17.28
CA ILE A 171 -20.96 -4.03 -15.93
C ILE A 171 -21.28 -2.68 -15.26
N PHE A 172 -21.04 -1.57 -15.96
CA PHE A 172 -21.26 -0.25 -15.39
C PHE A 172 -22.74 0.13 -15.27
N LYS A 173 -23.63 -0.50 -16.05
CA LYS A 173 -25.07 -0.41 -15.84
C LYS A 173 -25.48 -1.02 -14.50
N ASP A 174 -24.97 -2.20 -14.16
CA ASP A 174 -25.28 -2.83 -12.88
C ASP A 174 -24.78 -1.99 -11.70
N ILE A 175 -23.61 -1.36 -11.84
CA ILE A 175 -23.08 -0.41 -10.84
C ILE A 175 -23.99 0.81 -10.69
N ARG A 176 -24.41 1.44 -11.80
CA ARG A 176 -25.36 2.58 -11.77
C ARG A 176 -26.71 2.22 -11.16
N ASP A 177 -27.20 1.02 -11.43
CA ASP A 177 -28.46 0.50 -10.91
C ASP A 177 -28.35 0.02 -9.44
N ASN A 178 -27.19 0.20 -8.79
CA ASN A 178 -26.89 -0.28 -7.44
C ASN A 178 -27.04 -1.81 -7.25
N LYS A 179 -26.82 -2.58 -8.31
CA LYS A 179 -26.88 -4.06 -8.29
C LYS A 179 -25.53 -4.63 -7.88
N PHE A 180 -25.24 -4.56 -6.59
CA PHE A 180 -24.01 -5.12 -6.03
C PHE A 180 -24.18 -6.57 -5.59
N SER A 181 -23.15 -7.37 -5.83
CA SER A 181 -23.08 -8.79 -5.44
C SER A 181 -21.70 -9.05 -4.84
N PRO A 182 -21.46 -8.61 -3.60
CA PRO A 182 -20.13 -8.65 -3.03
C PRO A 182 -19.60 -10.09 -2.88
N ILE A 183 -18.30 -10.27 -3.09
CA ILE A 183 -17.64 -11.57 -3.03
C ILE A 183 -16.37 -11.53 -2.16
N LYS A 184 -16.15 -12.61 -1.43
CA LYS A 184 -14.85 -12.98 -0.86
C LYS A 184 -14.06 -13.74 -1.93
N ILE A 185 -12.78 -13.46 -2.05
CA ILE A 185 -11.85 -14.20 -2.91
C ILE A 185 -10.91 -15.01 -2.03
N ILE A 186 -10.99 -16.33 -2.16
CA ILE A 186 -10.22 -17.30 -1.38
C ILE A 186 -9.20 -17.96 -2.31
N ARG A 187 -7.93 -17.98 -1.87
CA ARG A 187 -6.87 -18.73 -2.54
C ARG A 187 -6.02 -19.42 -1.49
N ASP A 188 -5.71 -20.70 -1.71
CA ASP A 188 -4.97 -21.55 -0.77
C ASP A 188 -5.59 -21.54 0.64
N ASP A 189 -6.93 -21.65 0.72
CA ASP A 189 -7.73 -21.56 1.97
C ASP A 189 -7.57 -20.25 2.76
N VAL A 190 -7.04 -19.21 2.13
CA VAL A 190 -6.87 -17.89 2.74
C VAL A 190 -7.79 -16.88 2.07
N PHE A 191 -8.52 -16.11 2.88
CA PHE A 191 -9.22 -14.92 2.43
C PHE A 191 -8.20 -13.85 1.96
N LYS A 192 -7.95 -13.82 0.65
CA LYS A 192 -6.88 -13.04 0.03
C LYS A 192 -7.32 -11.67 -0.44
N ASP A 193 -8.52 -11.57 -0.99
CA ASP A 193 -9.03 -10.34 -1.60
C ASP A 193 -10.56 -10.35 -1.61
N PHE A 194 -11.20 -9.26 -2.01
CA PHE A 194 -12.65 -9.14 -2.10
C PHE A 194 -13.05 -8.20 -3.23
N TYR A 195 -14.32 -8.25 -3.63
CA TYR A 195 -14.86 -7.33 -4.64
C TYR A 195 -16.33 -7.01 -4.38
N SER A 196 -16.81 -5.87 -4.90
CA SER A 196 -18.19 -5.39 -4.68
C SER A 196 -19.21 -5.97 -5.68
N ILE A 197 -18.73 -6.56 -6.76
CA ILE A 197 -19.54 -7.26 -7.77
C ILE A 197 -19.00 -8.67 -7.96
N ASP A 198 -19.86 -9.57 -8.43
CA ASP A 198 -19.46 -10.90 -8.83
C ASP A 198 -18.57 -10.85 -10.08
N LEU A 199 -17.45 -11.57 -10.02
CA LEU A 199 -16.45 -11.64 -11.08
C LEU A 199 -16.55 -13.00 -11.76
N GLU A 200 -16.97 -13.02 -13.02
CA GLU A 200 -17.09 -14.23 -13.85
C GLU A 200 -15.72 -14.80 -14.21
N SER A 201 -14.69 -13.95 -14.25
CA SER A 201 -13.29 -14.34 -14.43
C SER A 201 -12.72 -15.23 -13.32
N LEU A 202 -13.38 -15.30 -12.16
CA LEU A 202 -12.98 -16.14 -11.04
C LEU A 202 -13.84 -17.40 -10.98
N SER A 203 -13.20 -18.54 -10.71
CA SER A 203 -13.92 -19.81 -10.55
C SER A 203 -14.80 -19.79 -9.28
N ASP A 204 -15.90 -20.53 -9.30
CA ASP A 204 -16.81 -20.64 -8.14
C ASP A 204 -16.15 -21.25 -6.90
N TYR A 205 -15.03 -21.97 -7.07
CA TYR A 205 -14.22 -22.49 -5.96
C TYR A 205 -13.34 -21.43 -5.31
N GLU A 206 -13.04 -20.34 -6.02
CA GLU A 206 -12.20 -19.25 -5.53
C GLU A 206 -13.00 -18.08 -4.95
N LYS A 207 -14.33 -18.12 -5.01
CA LYS A 207 -15.19 -17.02 -4.53
C LYS A 207 -16.36 -17.46 -3.68
N ILE A 208 -16.72 -16.65 -2.69
CA ILE A 208 -17.91 -16.84 -1.85
C ILE A 208 -18.74 -15.55 -1.88
N LYS A 209 -20.00 -15.65 -2.29
CA LYS A 209 -20.94 -14.52 -2.28
C LYS A 209 -21.33 -14.16 -0.85
N VAL A 210 -21.47 -12.86 -0.60
CA VAL A 210 -21.91 -12.33 0.69
C VAL A 210 -22.96 -11.25 0.48
N GLU A 211 -23.80 -11.03 1.49
CA GLU A 211 -24.91 -10.08 1.38
C GLU A 211 -24.48 -8.61 1.52
N MET A 212 -23.47 -8.33 2.36
CA MET A 212 -23.08 -6.97 2.71
C MET A 212 -21.57 -6.76 2.65
N VAL A 213 -21.16 -5.59 2.13
CA VAL A 213 -19.75 -5.18 2.05
C VAL A 213 -19.19 -4.84 3.44
N SER A 214 -19.98 -4.30 4.36
CA SER A 214 -19.47 -3.83 5.66
C SER A 214 -18.90 -4.96 6.53
N PRO A 215 -19.63 -6.08 6.78
CA PRO A 215 -19.07 -7.22 7.51
C PRO A 215 -17.91 -7.90 6.77
N LEU A 216 -17.97 -7.92 5.44
CA LEU A 216 -16.91 -8.44 4.57
C LEU A 216 -15.59 -7.71 4.80
N LEU A 217 -15.62 -6.37 4.83
CA LEU A 217 -14.44 -5.54 5.08
C LEU A 217 -13.90 -5.75 6.50
N GLU A 218 -14.78 -5.81 7.50
CA GLU A 218 -14.39 -6.05 8.89
C GLU A 218 -13.66 -7.38 9.04
N GLU A 219 -14.21 -8.47 8.50
CA GLU A 219 -13.58 -9.79 8.51
C GLU A 219 -12.23 -9.78 7.77
N PHE A 220 -12.17 -9.13 6.60
CA PHE A 220 -10.96 -9.07 5.81
C PHE A 220 -9.83 -8.36 6.56
N TYR A 221 -10.09 -7.16 7.08
CA TYR A 221 -9.06 -6.37 7.74
C TYR A 221 -8.68 -6.93 9.11
N ASN A 222 -9.62 -7.53 9.85
CA ASN A 222 -9.30 -8.25 11.09
C ASN A 222 -8.39 -9.45 10.82
N SER A 223 -8.75 -10.30 9.85
CA SER A 223 -7.94 -11.46 9.50
C SER A 223 -6.57 -11.07 8.94
N LYS A 224 -6.51 -10.02 8.11
CA LYS A 224 -5.25 -9.47 7.59
C LYS A 224 -4.37 -8.89 8.69
N PHE A 225 -4.94 -8.10 9.60
CA PHE A 225 -4.20 -7.53 10.72
C PHE A 225 -3.57 -8.62 11.60
N LEU A 226 -4.34 -9.67 11.92
CA LEU A 226 -3.81 -10.82 12.68
C LEU A 226 -2.65 -11.49 11.94
N ARG A 227 -2.79 -11.75 10.63
CA ARG A 227 -1.72 -12.34 9.81
C ARG A 227 -0.47 -11.45 9.75
N ASP A 228 -0.63 -10.16 9.50
CA ASP A 228 0.47 -9.21 9.38
C ASP A 228 1.19 -9.00 10.72
N SER A 229 0.43 -8.90 11.83
CA SER A 229 0.95 -8.78 13.18
C SER A 229 1.74 -10.02 13.61
N LEU A 230 1.19 -11.21 13.38
CA LEU A 230 1.87 -12.49 13.63
C LEU A 230 3.13 -12.64 12.76
N GLY A 231 3.05 -12.27 11.48
CA GLY A 231 4.17 -12.31 10.54
C GLY A 231 5.31 -11.39 10.97
N SER A 232 4.99 -10.15 11.38
CA SER A 232 5.95 -9.19 11.90
C SER A 232 6.66 -9.72 13.14
N LYS A 233 5.90 -10.19 14.14
CA LYS A 233 6.44 -10.74 15.39
C LYS A 233 7.30 -11.98 15.14
N SER A 234 6.89 -12.86 14.23
CA SER A 234 7.67 -14.02 13.79
C SER A 234 9.01 -13.59 13.17
N LYS A 235 9.01 -12.58 12.31
CA LYS A 235 10.22 -12.03 11.67
C LYS A 235 11.18 -11.41 12.69
N GLU A 236 10.66 -10.68 13.67
CA GLU A 236 11.46 -10.11 14.76
C GLU A 236 12.11 -11.19 15.62
N LEU A 237 11.36 -12.23 16.00
CA LEU A 237 11.90 -13.38 16.74
C LEU A 237 12.99 -14.10 15.95
N ARG A 238 12.77 -14.37 14.66
CA ARG A 238 13.81 -14.97 13.80
C ARG A 238 15.07 -14.12 13.74
N LYS A 239 14.93 -12.79 13.65
CA LYS A 239 16.06 -11.87 13.66
C LYS A 239 16.80 -11.90 15.00
N ALA A 240 16.09 -11.97 16.12
CA ALA A 240 16.68 -12.09 17.45
C ALA A 240 17.46 -13.40 17.59
N VAL A 241 16.84 -14.53 17.23
CA VAL A 241 17.48 -15.85 17.25
C VAL A 241 18.74 -15.86 16.38
N LYS A 242 18.66 -15.34 15.15
CA LYS A 242 19.83 -15.25 14.25
C LYS A 242 20.96 -14.43 14.87
N LYS A 243 20.65 -13.29 15.48
CA LYS A 243 21.63 -12.46 16.20
C LYS A 243 22.30 -13.22 17.36
N HIS A 244 21.54 -14.02 18.10
CA HIS A 244 22.08 -14.85 19.18
C HIS A 244 22.99 -15.96 18.65
N ILE A 245 22.60 -16.65 17.58
CA ILE A 245 23.44 -17.67 16.91
C ILE A 245 24.76 -17.05 16.45
N GLU A 246 24.72 -15.90 15.77
CA GLU A 246 25.93 -15.20 15.32
C GLU A 246 26.84 -14.80 16.48
N LYS A 247 26.26 -14.31 17.59
CA LYS A 247 27.03 -13.95 18.79
C LYS A 247 27.69 -15.17 19.44
N THR A 248 26.98 -16.30 19.51
CA THR A 248 27.52 -17.54 20.07
C THR A 248 28.63 -18.11 19.18
N ASN A 249 28.45 -18.13 17.86
CA ASN A 249 29.48 -18.57 16.92
C ASN A 249 30.75 -17.72 17.02
N ARG A 250 30.61 -16.39 17.17
CA ARG A 250 31.76 -15.50 17.43
C ARG A 250 32.47 -15.84 18.73
N LYS A 251 31.73 -16.10 19.82
CA LYS A 251 32.32 -16.52 21.09
C LYS A 251 33.10 -17.83 20.96
N ILE A 252 32.53 -18.83 20.28
CA ILE A 252 33.19 -20.12 20.02
C ILE A 252 34.48 -19.90 19.24
N SER A 253 34.43 -19.10 18.16
CA SER A 253 35.63 -18.79 17.36
C SER A 253 36.71 -18.12 18.20
N ASN A 254 36.35 -17.16 19.05
CA ASN A 254 37.31 -16.51 19.95
C ASN A 254 37.91 -17.50 20.95
N GLN A 255 37.10 -18.36 21.58
CA GLN A 255 37.58 -19.38 22.52
C GLN A 255 38.51 -20.40 21.85
N VAL A 256 38.22 -20.79 20.59
CA VAL A 256 39.10 -21.66 19.80
C VAL A 256 40.43 -20.96 19.51
N ASN A 257 40.41 -19.68 19.16
CA ASN A 257 41.63 -18.90 18.94
C ASN A 257 42.45 -18.76 20.23
N GLU A 258 41.80 -18.49 21.36
CA GLU A 258 42.44 -18.44 22.69
C GLU A 258 43.05 -19.80 23.06
N LEU A 259 42.34 -20.91 22.82
CA LEU A 259 42.84 -22.26 23.06
C LEU A 259 44.08 -22.56 22.19
N ASN A 260 44.04 -22.21 20.90
CA ASN A 260 45.18 -22.39 20.00
C ASN A 260 46.39 -21.55 20.40
N ALA A 261 46.18 -20.32 20.88
CA ALA A 261 47.25 -19.51 21.45
C ALA A 261 47.83 -20.15 22.73
N ALA A 262 46.96 -20.71 23.57
CA ALA A 262 47.37 -21.42 24.79
C ALA A 262 48.11 -22.73 24.50
N LEU A 263 47.85 -23.44 23.41
CA LEU A 263 48.60 -24.65 23.02
C LEU A 263 50.07 -24.37 22.72
N ASN A 264 50.40 -23.16 22.26
CA ASN A 264 51.79 -22.75 22.06
C ASN A 264 52.52 -22.43 23.38
N ARG A 265 51.82 -22.41 24.52
CA ARG A 265 52.38 -22.10 25.84
C ARG A 265 53.50 -23.04 26.24
N ASP A 266 53.37 -24.34 25.99
CA ASP A 266 54.40 -25.31 26.37
C ASP A 266 55.70 -25.09 25.57
N LYS A 267 55.57 -24.70 24.30
CA LYS A 267 56.71 -24.32 23.44
C LYS A 267 57.41 -23.06 23.96
N PHE A 268 56.65 -22.02 24.34
CA PHE A 268 57.20 -20.80 24.94
C PHE A 268 57.82 -21.07 26.32
N LYS A 269 57.26 -21.98 27.13
CA LYS A 269 57.79 -22.36 28.45
C LYS A 269 59.15 -23.07 28.32
N VAL A 270 59.27 -23.99 27.37
CA VAL A 270 60.56 -24.65 27.06
C VAL A 270 61.57 -23.63 26.58
N MET A 271 61.19 -22.76 25.64
CA MET A 271 62.07 -21.72 25.11
C MET A 271 62.56 -20.75 26.20
N LEU A 272 61.67 -20.31 27.10
CA LEU A 272 62.03 -19.46 28.25
C LEU A 272 63.03 -20.17 29.17
N THR A 273 62.85 -21.46 29.42
CA THR A 273 63.77 -22.27 30.23
C THR A 273 65.15 -22.34 29.59
N PHE A 274 65.24 -22.55 28.27
CA PHE A 274 66.50 -22.51 27.53
C PHE A 274 67.16 -21.13 27.58
N TYR A 275 66.40 -20.05 27.38
CA TYR A 275 66.94 -18.68 27.48
C TYR A 275 67.44 -18.36 28.89
N LEU A 276 66.74 -18.78 29.94
CA LEU A 276 67.20 -18.66 31.33
C LEU A 276 68.51 -19.40 31.57
N GLN A 277 68.63 -20.62 31.05
CA GLN A 277 69.86 -21.41 31.15
C GLN A 277 71.04 -20.71 30.46
N ILE A 278 70.84 -20.25 29.22
CA ILE A 278 71.86 -19.50 28.46
C ILE A 278 72.25 -18.21 29.20
N PHE A 279 71.27 -17.48 29.74
CA PHE A 279 71.53 -16.24 30.47
C PHE A 279 72.34 -16.47 31.75
N ILE A 280 72.07 -17.56 32.48
CA ILE A 280 72.85 -17.96 33.66
C ILE A 280 74.30 -18.29 33.26
N GLU A 281 74.49 -19.06 32.18
CA GLU A 281 75.83 -19.41 31.70
C GLU A 281 76.62 -18.20 31.18
N LEU A 282 75.97 -17.29 30.44
CA LEU A 282 76.60 -16.04 30.00
C LEU A 282 77.04 -15.17 31.20
N LYS A 283 76.23 -15.09 32.26
CA LYS A 283 76.63 -14.40 33.50
C LYS A 283 77.83 -15.06 34.19
N LYS A 284 77.92 -16.40 34.19
CA LYS A 284 79.08 -17.11 34.74
C LYS A 284 80.36 -16.83 33.95
N VAL A 285 80.27 -16.84 32.61
CA VAL A 285 81.41 -16.49 31.74
C VAL A 285 81.88 -15.06 31.98
N GLN A 286 80.94 -14.13 32.16
CA GLN A 286 81.25 -12.72 32.44
C GLN A 286 81.97 -12.51 33.77
N VAL A 287 81.63 -13.31 34.80
CA VAL A 287 82.28 -13.30 36.13
C VAL A 287 83.65 -13.97 36.11
N LEU A 288 83.90 -14.92 35.20
CA LEU A 288 85.21 -15.57 35.03
C LEU A 288 86.17 -14.76 34.15
N SER A 289 85.66 -13.75 33.44
CA SER A 289 86.44 -12.83 32.58
C SER A 289 86.84 -11.51 33.26
N GLN A 290 86.57 -11.36 34.57
CA GLN A 290 87.04 -10.27 35.43
C GLN A 290 88.05 -10.81 36.44
#